data_AF-A0A7C4T7J0-F1
#
_entry.id   AF-A0A7C4T7J0-F1
#
_cell.length_a   1.000
_cell.length_b   1.000
_cell.length_c   1.000
_cell.angle_alpha   90.00
_cell.angle_beta   90.00
_cell.angle_gamma   90.00
#
_symmetry.space_group_name_H-M   'P 1'
#
loop_
_entity.id
_entity.type
_entity.pdbx_description
1 polymer ?
#
loop_
_entity_poly.entity_id
_entity_poly.type
_entity_poly.pdbx_seq_one_letter_code
_entity_poly.pdbx_strand_id
1 'polypeptide(L)'
;MTKEQKLYEALQNIFIGAKIVGQGVFVNLMRIKSNYYKKIRELLQKDIEQALEKYPSFREELFDKLYSFFSRYFTESGSIYFNATPFHNNVYVKVYTDDKDVILCWKTQML
;
A
#
# COMPACT_ATOMS: atom_id res chain seq x y z
N MET A 1 -18.04 -1.60 0.80
CA MET A 1 -16.82 -1.27 1.57
C MET A 1 -16.38 0.14 1.25
N THR A 2 -16.10 0.94 2.27
CA THR A 2 -15.45 2.25 2.10
C THR A 2 -13.98 2.07 1.71
N LYS A 3 -13.33 3.08 1.12
CA LYS A 3 -11.90 3.01 0.74
C LYS A 3 -11.00 2.79 1.96
N GLU A 4 -11.36 3.42 3.06
CA GLU A 4 -10.73 3.23 4.37
C GLU A 4 -10.80 1.77 4.83
N GLN A 5 -11.98 1.13 4.72
CA GLN A 5 -12.13 -0.29 5.05
C GLN A 5 -11.24 -1.16 4.16
N LYS A 6 -11.20 -0.89 2.84
CA LYS A 6 -10.35 -1.63 1.90
C LYS A 6 -8.86 -1.52 2.28
N LEU A 7 -8.38 -0.34 2.65
CA LEU A 7 -7.01 -0.14 3.10
C LEU A 7 -6.69 -0.98 4.35
N TYR A 8 -7.51 -0.86 5.40
CA TYR A 8 -7.22 -1.55 6.66
C TYR A 8 -7.35 -3.07 6.55
N GLU A 9 -8.25 -3.57 5.72
CA GLU A 9 -8.36 -4.99 5.42
C GLU A 9 -7.13 -5.50 4.66
N ALA A 10 -6.67 -4.76 3.65
CA ALA A 10 -5.44 -5.12 2.93
C ALA A 10 -4.23 -5.16 3.87
N LEU A 11 -4.06 -4.14 4.72
CA LEU A 11 -2.97 -4.11 5.71
C LEU A 11 -3.10 -5.26 6.72
N GLN A 12 -4.31 -5.56 7.19
CA GLN A 12 -4.54 -6.68 8.10
C GLN A 12 -4.16 -8.02 7.45
N ASN A 13 -4.51 -8.22 6.18
CA ASN A 13 -4.15 -9.42 5.42
C ASN A 13 -2.62 -9.54 5.24
N ILE A 14 -1.93 -8.43 4.97
CA ILE A 14 -0.47 -8.40 4.82
C ILE A 14 0.25 -8.72 6.14
N PHE A 15 -0.15 -8.08 7.24
CA PHE A 15 0.63 -8.14 8.48
C PHE A 15 0.17 -9.22 9.48
N ILE A 16 -1.13 -9.53 9.52
CA ILE A 16 -1.70 -10.58 10.37
C ILE A 16 -1.96 -11.84 9.56
N GLY A 17 -2.59 -11.70 8.40
CA GLY A 17 -3.02 -12.82 7.57
C GLY A 17 -4.20 -13.55 8.21
N ALA A 18 -3.97 -14.79 8.65
CA ALA A 18 -5.01 -15.66 9.18
C ALA A 18 -5.23 -15.49 10.70
N LYS A 19 -6.39 -15.97 11.18
CA LYS A 19 -6.71 -15.99 12.61
C LYS A 19 -5.75 -16.94 13.36
N ILE A 20 -5.09 -16.40 14.38
CA ILE A 20 -4.15 -17.16 15.22
C ILE A 20 -4.93 -18.00 16.22
N VAL A 21 -4.85 -19.34 16.12
CA VAL A 21 -5.53 -20.29 17.03
C VAL A 21 -4.51 -21.30 17.56
N GLY A 22 -4.57 -21.62 18.86
CA GLY A 22 -3.79 -22.68 19.48
C GLY A 22 -2.75 -22.22 20.52
N GLN A 23 -1.89 -23.15 20.93
CA GLN A 23 -0.79 -22.94 21.88
C GLN A 23 0.51 -23.52 21.29
N GLY A 24 1.60 -22.75 21.31
CA GLY A 24 2.90 -23.14 20.76
C GLY A 24 3.83 -21.94 20.53
N VAL A 25 5.13 -22.19 20.32
CA VAL A 25 6.15 -21.14 20.14
C VAL A 25 5.86 -20.30 18.89
N PHE A 26 5.57 -20.94 17.75
CA PHE A 26 5.21 -20.24 16.51
C PHE A 26 3.93 -19.39 16.66
N VAL A 27 2.92 -19.92 17.35
CA VAL A 27 1.69 -19.20 17.67
C VAL A 27 1.97 -17.96 18.52
N ASN A 28 2.92 -18.04 19.46
CA ASN A 28 3.32 -16.91 20.28
C ASN A 28 4.03 -15.82 19.44
N LEU A 29 4.91 -16.20 18.52
CA LEU A 29 5.55 -15.26 17.58
C LEU A 29 4.52 -14.54 16.71
N MET A 30 3.55 -15.28 16.16
CA MET A 30 2.47 -14.70 15.37
C MET A 30 1.64 -13.72 16.22
N ARG A 31 1.42 -14.02 17.50
CA ARG A 31 0.70 -13.12 18.42
C ARG A 31 1.49 -11.84 18.70
N ILE A 32 2.80 -11.94 18.88
CA ILE A 32 3.70 -10.78 19.02
C ILE A 32 3.65 -9.92 17.75
N LYS A 33 3.78 -10.53 16.56
CA LYS A 33 3.67 -9.84 15.26
C LYS A 33 2.34 -9.11 15.12
N SER A 34 1.22 -9.79 15.44
CA SER A 34 -0.13 -9.20 15.38
C SER A 34 -0.30 -8.03 16.35
N ASN A 35 0.18 -8.17 17.58
CA ASN A 35 0.13 -7.10 18.58
C ASN A 35 1.01 -5.90 18.19
N TYR A 36 2.16 -6.14 17.57
CA TYR A 36 2.99 -5.08 17.02
C TYR A 36 2.26 -4.32 15.91
N TYR A 37 1.64 -5.03 14.96
CA TYR A 37 0.85 -4.40 13.90
C TYR A 37 -0.31 -3.56 14.45
N LYS A 38 -1.00 -4.00 15.50
CA LYS A 38 -2.05 -3.18 16.14
C LYS A 38 -1.55 -1.81 16.57
N LYS A 39 -0.38 -1.74 17.20
CA LYS A 39 0.26 -0.47 17.59
C LYS A 39 0.61 0.38 16.36
N ILE A 40 1.16 -0.23 15.32
CA ILE A 40 1.48 0.48 14.06
C ILE A 40 0.21 1.01 13.39
N ARG A 41 -0.88 0.26 13.40
CA ARG A 41 -2.18 0.70 12.87
C ARG A 41 -2.70 1.93 13.60
N GLU A 42 -2.60 1.96 14.92
CA GLU A 42 -3.00 3.13 15.73
C GLU A 42 -2.17 4.37 15.38
N LEU A 43 -0.84 4.21 15.22
CA LEU A 43 0.03 5.29 14.78
C LEU A 43 -0.32 5.79 13.38
N LEU A 44 -0.51 4.87 12.43
CA LEU A 44 -0.89 5.20 11.05
C LEU A 44 -2.23 5.96 11.00
N GLN A 45 -3.22 5.50 11.77
CA GLN A 45 -4.51 6.16 11.84
C GLN A 45 -4.38 7.59 12.38
N LYS A 46 -3.58 7.79 13.43
CA LYS A 46 -3.31 9.11 13.99
C LYS A 46 -2.64 10.04 12.99
N ASP A 47 -1.66 9.55 12.24
CA ASP A 47 -0.95 10.34 11.21
C ASP A 47 -1.90 10.72 10.06
N ILE A 48 -2.79 9.81 9.66
CA ILE A 48 -3.83 10.08 8.65
C ILE A 48 -4.80 11.15 9.16
N GLU A 49 -5.30 11.03 10.39
CA GLU A 49 -6.22 12.00 10.98
C GLU A 49 -5.60 13.39 11.04
N GLN A 50 -4.35 13.51 11.50
CA GLN A 50 -3.61 14.77 11.53
C GLN A 50 -3.40 15.38 10.13
N ALA A 51 -3.16 14.55 9.11
CA ALA A 51 -3.03 15.04 7.73
C ALA A 51 -4.38 15.57 7.20
N LEU A 52 -5.48 14.91 7.57
CA LEU A 52 -6.84 15.28 7.14
C LEU A 52 -7.40 16.50 7.86
N GLU A 53 -6.93 16.84 9.05
CA GLU A 53 -7.26 18.12 9.71
C GLU A 53 -6.90 19.32 8.81
N LYS A 54 -5.77 19.23 8.10
CA LYS A 54 -5.31 20.28 7.17
C LYS A 54 -6.02 20.22 5.82
N TYR A 55 -6.40 19.03 5.37
CA TYR A 55 -6.95 18.80 4.03
C TYR A 55 -8.14 17.82 4.06
N PRO A 56 -9.31 18.24 4.56
CA PRO A 56 -10.46 17.34 4.74
C PRO A 56 -11.02 16.78 3.42
N SER A 57 -10.98 17.58 2.35
CA SER A 57 -11.41 17.17 1.00
C SER A 57 -10.54 16.07 0.39
N PHE A 58 -9.31 15.88 0.90
CA PHE A 58 -8.36 14.90 0.39
C PHE A 58 -8.59 13.48 0.93
N ARG A 59 -9.54 13.26 1.86
CA ARG A 59 -9.77 11.97 2.52
C ARG A 59 -9.87 10.79 1.57
N GLU A 60 -10.78 10.88 0.59
CA GLU A 60 -11.06 9.78 -0.33
C GLU A 60 -9.86 9.50 -1.27
N GLU A 61 -9.11 10.52 -1.68
CA GLU A 61 -7.94 10.37 -2.54
C GLU A 61 -6.73 9.85 -1.75
N LEU A 62 -6.58 10.26 -0.49
CA LEU A 62 -5.55 9.76 0.41
C LEU A 62 -5.68 8.24 0.59
N PHE A 63 -6.89 7.75 0.90
CA PHE A 63 -7.12 6.32 1.09
C PHE A 63 -6.88 5.51 -0.20
N ASP A 64 -7.26 6.03 -1.37
CA ASP A 64 -6.93 5.39 -2.66
C ASP A 64 -5.42 5.32 -2.90
N LYS A 65 -4.69 6.40 -2.62
CA LYS A 65 -3.23 6.45 -2.79
C LYS A 65 -2.51 5.52 -1.82
N LEU A 66 -2.93 5.49 -0.56
CA LEU A 66 -2.39 4.57 0.45
C LEU A 66 -2.64 3.12 0.04
N TYR A 67 -3.88 2.78 -0.35
CA TYR A 67 -4.21 1.44 -0.82
C TYR A 67 -3.36 1.05 -2.04
N SER A 68 -3.24 1.95 -3.02
CA SER A 68 -2.44 1.73 -4.22
C SER A 68 -0.95 1.56 -3.88
N PHE A 69 -0.44 2.27 -2.88
CA PHE A 69 0.94 2.13 -2.43
C PHE A 69 1.18 0.76 -1.76
N PHE A 70 0.37 0.40 -0.77
CA PHE A 70 0.56 -0.84 -0.02
C PHE A 70 0.31 -2.09 -0.88
N SER A 71 -0.67 -2.06 -1.78
CA SER A 71 -0.93 -3.18 -2.70
C SER A 71 0.18 -3.37 -3.75
N ARG A 72 0.91 -2.31 -4.09
CA ARG A 72 1.90 -2.32 -5.18
C ARG A 72 3.32 -2.63 -4.70
N TYR A 73 3.67 -2.18 -3.49
CA TYR A 73 5.04 -2.23 -2.99
C TYR A 73 5.25 -3.26 -1.86
N PHE A 74 4.23 -4.01 -1.47
CA PHE A 74 4.36 -5.06 -0.45
C PHE A 74 3.96 -6.42 -1.02
N THR A 75 4.69 -7.46 -0.61
CA THR A 75 4.27 -8.85 -0.82
C THR A 75 3.13 -9.24 0.13
N GLU A 76 2.50 -10.39 -0.13
CA GLU A 76 1.56 -11.02 0.81
C GLU A 76 2.18 -11.30 2.19
N SER A 77 3.51 -11.48 2.27
CA SER A 77 4.24 -11.66 3.53
C SER A 77 4.60 -10.35 4.25
N GLY A 78 4.34 -9.19 3.62
CA GLY A 78 4.64 -7.86 4.15
C GLY A 78 6.08 -7.39 3.94
N SER A 79 6.83 -8.04 3.05
CA SER A 79 8.15 -7.57 2.62
C SER A 79 8.00 -6.51 1.53
N ILE A 80 8.91 -5.53 1.51
CA ILE A 80 8.95 -4.53 0.44
C ILE A 80 9.31 -5.22 -0.88
N TYR A 81 8.52 -4.99 -1.92
CA TYR A 81 8.62 -5.66 -3.19
C TYR A 81 8.45 -4.67 -4.35
N PHE A 82 9.54 -4.38 -5.05
CA PHE A 82 9.56 -3.44 -6.17
C PHE A 82 9.27 -4.10 -7.51
N ASN A 83 8.37 -5.09 -7.55
CA ASN A 83 8.07 -5.78 -8.81
C ASN A 83 7.06 -5.02 -9.66
N ALA A 84 5.99 -4.49 -9.05
CA ALA A 84 4.96 -3.77 -9.78
C ALA A 84 5.31 -2.30 -10.05
N THR A 85 6.57 -1.90 -10.23
CA THR A 85 6.92 -0.48 -10.41
C THR A 85 6.22 0.12 -11.64
N PRO A 86 6.02 1.46 -11.72
CA PRO A 86 5.51 2.11 -12.94
C PRO A 86 6.31 1.77 -14.20
N PHE A 87 7.61 1.52 -14.04
CA PHE A 87 8.48 1.04 -15.10
C PHE A 87 8.13 -0.39 -15.52
N HIS A 88 7.99 -1.32 -14.57
CA HIS A 88 7.61 -2.71 -14.85
C HIS A 88 6.21 -2.83 -15.45
N ASN A 89 5.26 -1.99 -15.01
CA ASN A 89 3.89 -1.99 -15.51
C ASN A 89 3.73 -1.21 -16.84
N ASN A 90 4.83 -0.83 -17.50
CA ASN A 90 4.82 -0.12 -18.79
C ASN A 90 3.89 1.10 -18.81
N VAL A 91 3.80 1.84 -17.70
CA VAL A 91 2.90 2.98 -17.53
C VAL A 91 3.37 4.19 -18.37
N TYR A 92 4.65 4.19 -18.75
CA TYR A 92 5.26 5.18 -19.61
C TYR A 92 5.50 4.64 -21.02
N VAL A 93 5.37 5.52 -22.02
CA VAL A 93 5.84 5.31 -23.40
C VAL A 93 7.14 6.06 -23.58
N LYS A 94 8.11 5.42 -24.23
CA LYS A 94 9.31 6.10 -24.73
C LYS A 94 8.96 6.80 -26.05
N VAL A 95 9.10 8.12 -26.06
CA VAL A 95 8.98 8.97 -27.25
C VAL A 95 10.38 9.42 -27.62
N TYR A 96 10.78 9.17 -28.86
CA TYR A 96 12.05 9.67 -29.41
C TYR A 96 11.79 11.02 -30.07
N THR A 97 12.60 12.03 -29.78
CA THR A 97 12.52 13.35 -30.43
C THR A 97 13.86 13.69 -31.06
N ASP A 98 13.85 14.49 -32.13
CA ASP A 98 15.09 14.83 -32.87
C ASP A 98 16.08 15.65 -32.03
N ASP A 99 15.60 16.31 -30.96
CA ASP A 99 16.37 17.14 -30.04
C ASP A 99 16.79 16.44 -28.73
N LYS A 100 16.20 15.27 -28.40
CA LYS A 100 16.50 14.50 -27.18
C LYS A 100 16.40 13.00 -27.42
N ASP A 101 17.40 12.26 -26.93
CA ASP A 101 17.49 10.80 -27.16
C ASP A 101 16.23 10.03 -26.76
N VAL A 102 15.61 10.29 -25.59
CA VAL A 102 14.34 9.67 -25.15
C VAL A 102 13.59 10.56 -24.14
N ILE A 103 12.26 10.66 -24.29
CA ILE A 103 11.34 11.25 -23.30
C ILE A 103 10.34 10.18 -22.83
N LEU A 104 10.01 10.16 -21.53
CA LEU A 104 8.98 9.28 -20.95
C LEU A 104 7.66 10.04 -20.76
N CYS A 105 6.59 9.60 -21.44
CA CYS A 105 5.25 10.18 -21.32
C CYS A 105 4.27 9.17 -20.71
N TRP A 106 3.33 9.64 -19.89
CA TRP A 106 2.25 8.79 -19.33
C TRP A 106 1.36 8.22 -20.43
N LYS A 107 1.06 6.92 -20.36
CA LYS A 107 0.03 6.30 -21.21
C LYS A 107 -1.35 6.79 -20.79
N THR A 108 -2.05 7.46 -21.70
CA THR A 108 -3.42 7.96 -21.49
C THR A 108 -4.49 6.93 -21.86
N GLN A 109 -4.12 5.84 -22.55
CA GLN A 109 -5.01 4.74 -22.92
C GLN A 109 -4.39 3.42 -22.46
N MET A 110 -5.12 2.68 -21.62
CA MET A 110 -4.81 1.28 -21.30
C MET A 110 -5.77 0.42 -22.12
N LEU A 111 -5.25 -0.36 -23.07
CA LEU A 111 -6.00 -1.32 -23.89
C LEU A 111 -6.31 -2.59 -23.10
#